data_AF-A0A6G3Q6L0-F1
#
_entry.id   AF-A0A6G3Q6L0-F1
#
_cell.length_a   1.000
_cell.length_b   1.000
_cell.length_c   1.000
_cell.angle_alpha   90.00
_cell.angle_beta   90.00
_cell.angle_gamma   90.00
#
_symmetry.space_group_name_H-M   'P 1'
#
loop_
_entity.id
_entity.type
_entity.pdbx_description
1 polymer ?
#
loop_
_entity_poly.entity_id
_entity_poly.type
_entity_poly.pdbx_seq_one_letter_code
_entity_poly.pdbx_strand_id
1 'polypeptide(L)'
;MRTQMKMTRDGDAFIARLTPRQVSAMYEALSYLSDRGCGDTELTLLVGTGREAVDALMKRLAGRHTESRDFRFTMGELHMVLSALTAAPTMFTGREGAFLEEPFNIRLGFYRENFDALACAVVRAAAEA
;
A
#
# COMPACT_ATOMS: atom_id res chain seq x y z
N MET A 1 13.17 2.05 -6.04
CA MET A 1 12.28 0.90 -6.36
C MET A 1 11.80 1.02 -7.80
N ARG A 2 11.51 -0.07 -8.54
CA ARG A 2 10.83 0.05 -9.85
C ARG A 2 9.37 0.41 -9.61
N THR A 3 8.94 1.54 -10.14
CA THR A 3 7.60 2.11 -9.89
C THR A 3 6.67 1.99 -11.09
N GLN A 4 7.20 1.62 -12.27
CA GLN A 4 6.34 1.29 -13.40
C GLN A 4 5.44 0.11 -13.05
N MET A 5 4.15 0.32 -13.20
CA MET A 5 3.11 -0.67 -13.03
C MET A 5 2.29 -0.72 -14.31
N LYS A 6 1.89 -1.93 -14.71
CA LYS A 6 0.87 -2.12 -15.73
C LYS A 6 -0.28 -2.86 -15.10
N MET A 7 -1.48 -2.43 -15.43
CA MET A 7 -2.72 -3.11 -15.08
C MET A 7 -3.48 -3.44 -16.35
N THR A 8 -4.24 -4.52 -16.30
CA THR A 8 -5.25 -4.84 -17.29
C THR A 8 -6.58 -4.96 -16.58
N ARG A 9 -7.62 -4.30 -17.09
CA ARG A 9 -8.96 -4.48 -16.56
C ARG A 9 -9.53 -5.84 -16.96
N ASP A 10 -10.10 -6.55 -16.00
CA ASP A 10 -10.78 -7.84 -16.17
C ASP A 10 -12.12 -7.82 -15.42
N GLY A 11 -13.16 -7.37 -16.13
CA GLY A 11 -14.47 -7.07 -15.57
C GLY A 11 -14.41 -5.95 -14.53
N ASP A 12 -14.80 -6.27 -13.30
CA ASP A 12 -14.78 -5.36 -12.15
C ASP A 12 -13.46 -5.37 -11.35
N ALA A 13 -12.44 -6.06 -11.87
CA ALA A 13 -11.13 -6.14 -11.25
C ALA A 13 -10.01 -5.64 -12.16
N PHE A 14 -8.85 -5.45 -11.55
CA PHE A 14 -7.61 -5.04 -12.17
C PHE A 14 -6.55 -6.11 -11.92
N ILE A 15 -5.91 -6.61 -12.96
CA ILE A 15 -4.80 -7.53 -12.83
C ILE A 15 -3.52 -6.71 -12.95
N ALA A 16 -2.73 -6.64 -11.87
CA ALA A 16 -1.47 -5.92 -11.82
C ALA A 16 -0.30 -6.91 -11.68
N ARG A 17 0.71 -6.78 -12.55
CA ARG A 17 1.96 -7.53 -12.38
C ARG A 17 2.90 -6.76 -11.45
N LEU A 18 3.09 -7.27 -10.24
CA LEU A 18 3.86 -6.60 -9.18
C LEU A 18 5.21 -7.26 -8.96
N THR A 19 6.24 -6.45 -8.77
CA THR A 19 7.56 -6.89 -8.30
C THR A 19 7.54 -7.18 -6.79
N PRO A 20 8.46 -8.00 -6.27
CA PRO A 20 8.59 -8.26 -4.83
C PRO A 20 8.61 -7.00 -3.96
N ARG A 21 9.32 -5.96 -4.39
CA ARG A 21 9.43 -4.70 -3.62
C ARG A 21 8.13 -3.90 -3.62
N GLN A 22 7.35 -3.92 -4.70
CA GLN A 22 6.03 -3.29 -4.74
C GLN A 22 5.06 -4.01 -3.80
N VAL A 23 5.04 -5.34 -3.83
CA VAL A 23 4.20 -6.13 -2.92
C VAL A 23 4.59 -5.87 -1.47
N SER A 24 5.89 -5.87 -1.16
CA SER A 24 6.39 -5.57 0.18
C SER A 24 6.01 -4.16 0.62
N ALA A 25 6.15 -3.14 -0.21
CA ALA A 25 5.74 -1.78 0.15
C ALA A 25 4.24 -1.68 0.46
N MET A 26 3.37 -2.32 -0.33
CA MET A 26 1.92 -2.37 -0.08
C MET A 26 1.61 -3.12 1.23
N TYR A 27 2.27 -4.25 1.45
CA TYR A 27 2.11 -5.06 2.66
C TYR A 27 2.54 -4.30 3.91
N GLU A 28 3.74 -3.70 3.91
CA GLU A 28 4.28 -2.96 5.07
C GLU A 28 3.42 -1.73 5.38
N ALA A 29 2.90 -1.03 4.36
CA ALA A 29 1.99 0.09 4.57
C ALA A 29 0.69 -0.34 5.28
N LEU A 30 0.03 -1.39 4.81
CA LEU A 30 -1.20 -1.91 5.41
C LEU A 30 -0.95 -2.51 6.80
N SER A 31 0.13 -3.28 6.94
CA SER A 31 0.53 -3.92 8.20
C SER A 31 0.79 -2.88 9.28
N TYR A 32 1.54 -1.82 8.95
CA TYR A 32 1.83 -0.75 9.89
C TYR A 32 0.57 -0.05 10.42
N LEU A 33 -0.41 0.22 9.55
CA LEU A 33 -1.68 0.83 9.95
C LEU A 33 -2.57 -0.13 10.74
N SER A 34 -2.53 -1.43 10.44
CA SER A 34 -3.33 -2.45 11.14
C SER A 34 -2.80 -2.77 12.55
N ASP A 35 -1.47 -2.81 12.71
CA ASP A 35 -0.76 -3.23 13.94
C ASP A 35 -0.70 -2.15 15.02
N ARG A 36 -0.91 -0.87 14.68
CA ARG A 36 -0.70 0.25 15.61
C ARG A 36 -1.72 0.34 16.75
N GLY A 37 -2.59 -0.65 16.89
CA GLY A 37 -3.74 -0.61 17.80
C GLY A 37 -4.82 0.37 17.32
N CYS A 38 -4.79 0.78 16.05
CA CYS A 38 -5.84 1.59 15.46
C CYS A 38 -7.18 0.88 15.64
N GLY A 39 -8.14 1.56 16.28
CA GLY A 39 -9.50 1.05 16.36
C GLY A 39 -10.10 0.94 14.96
N ASP A 40 -11.13 0.12 14.79
CA ASP A 40 -11.74 -0.11 13.47
C ASP A 40 -12.22 1.20 12.81
N THR A 41 -12.68 2.17 13.59
CA THR A 41 -13.05 3.51 13.11
C THR A 41 -11.85 4.26 12.54
N GLU A 42 -10.72 4.26 13.25
CA GLU A 42 -9.51 4.94 12.79
C GLU A 42 -8.96 4.29 11.52
N LEU A 43 -8.90 2.96 11.50
CA LEU A 43 -8.48 2.22 10.32
C LEU A 43 -9.39 2.50 9.12
N THR A 44 -10.70 2.56 9.34
CA THR A 44 -11.68 2.94 8.29
C THR A 44 -11.44 4.34 7.76
N LEU A 45 -11.11 5.31 8.62
CA LEU A 45 -10.77 6.67 8.16
C LEU A 45 -9.47 6.69 7.35
N LEU A 46 -8.50 5.86 7.71
CA LEU A 46 -7.18 5.82 7.07
C LEU A 46 -7.20 5.13 5.71
N VAL A 47 -7.92 4.01 5.57
CA VAL A 47 -7.87 3.18 4.34
C VAL A 47 -9.22 2.97 3.66
N GLY A 48 -10.28 3.57 4.19
CA GLY A 48 -11.64 3.53 3.63
C GLY A 48 -12.41 2.25 3.94
N THR A 49 -11.85 1.33 4.73
CA THR A 49 -12.49 0.05 5.09
C THR A 49 -12.05 -0.46 6.45
N GLY A 50 -12.81 -1.43 6.98
CA GLY A 50 -12.56 -2.05 8.27
C GLY A 50 -11.44 -3.12 8.24
N ARG A 51 -11.07 -3.55 9.44
CA ARG A 51 -9.97 -4.48 9.70
C ARG A 51 -10.06 -5.80 8.93
N GLU A 52 -11.24 -6.40 8.84
CA GLU A 52 -11.43 -7.68 8.15
C GLU A 52 -10.98 -7.63 6.68
N ALA A 53 -11.35 -6.55 5.97
CA ALA A 53 -10.97 -6.36 4.58
C ALA A 53 -9.46 -6.09 4.42
N VAL A 54 -8.88 -5.32 5.36
CA VAL A 54 -7.43 -5.07 5.40
C VAL A 54 -6.67 -6.39 5.61
N ASP A 55 -7.10 -7.20 6.58
CA ASP A 55 -6.47 -8.48 6.89
C ASP A 55 -6.59 -9.47 5.72
N ALA A 56 -7.72 -9.48 5.02
CA ALA A 56 -7.90 -10.29 3.82
C ALA A 56 -6.89 -9.90 2.71
N LEU A 57 -6.71 -8.60 2.46
CA LEU A 57 -5.75 -8.12 1.48
C LEU A 57 -4.30 -8.39 1.91
N MET A 58 -3.97 -8.14 3.18
CA MET A 58 -2.65 -8.42 3.74
C MET A 58 -2.28 -9.90 3.62
N LYS A 59 -3.20 -10.82 3.90
CA LYS A 59 -2.97 -12.27 3.73
C LYS A 59 -2.60 -12.62 2.29
N ARG A 60 -3.19 -11.94 1.30
CA ARG A 60 -2.89 -12.16 -0.13
C ARG A 60 -1.53 -11.58 -0.53
N LEU A 61 -1.15 -10.43 0.05
CA LEU A 61 0.14 -9.79 -0.15
C LEU A 61 1.27 -10.47 0.65
N ALA A 62 0.95 -11.20 1.71
CA ALA A 62 1.92 -11.89 2.54
C ALA A 62 2.66 -13.00 1.79
N GLY A 63 3.79 -13.41 2.37
CA GLY A 63 4.67 -14.47 1.85
C GLY A 63 5.93 -13.94 1.18
N ARG A 64 6.87 -14.85 0.92
CA ARG A 64 8.12 -14.53 0.22
C ARG A 64 7.86 -14.51 -1.29
N HIS A 65 7.79 -13.32 -1.85
CA HIS A 65 7.73 -13.14 -3.31
C HIS A 65 9.16 -12.97 -3.81
N THR A 66 9.70 -13.99 -4.46
CA THR A 66 11.05 -13.91 -5.06
C THR A 66 10.99 -13.38 -6.49
N GLU A 67 9.81 -13.44 -7.12
CA GLU A 67 9.59 -13.08 -8.52
C GLU A 67 8.40 -12.15 -8.69
N SER A 68 8.29 -11.55 -9.88
CA SER A 68 7.13 -10.71 -10.21
C SER A 68 5.93 -11.59 -10.53
N ARG A 69 4.77 -11.27 -9.96
CA ARG A 69 3.55 -12.08 -10.09
C ARG A 69 2.31 -11.21 -10.25
N ASP A 70 1.27 -11.81 -10.78
CA ASP A 70 0.02 -11.11 -11.05
C ASP A 70 -0.88 -11.15 -9.82
N PHE A 71 -1.48 -10.00 -9.51
CA PHE A 71 -2.44 -9.83 -8.44
C PHE A 71 -3.72 -9.23 -8.99
N ARG A 72 -4.85 -9.82 -8.61
CA ARG A 72 -6.18 -9.32 -8.96
C ARG A 72 -6.70 -8.40 -7.87
N PHE A 73 -6.89 -7.12 -8.15
CA PHE A 73 -7.44 -6.16 -7.20
C PHE A 73 -8.84 -5.74 -7.59
N THR A 74 -9.73 -5.57 -6.62
CA THR A 74 -10.94 -4.77 -6.84
C THR A 74 -10.61 -3.27 -6.80
N MET A 75 -11.51 -2.41 -7.29
CA MET A 75 -11.35 -0.96 -7.14
C MET A 75 -11.20 -0.56 -5.65
N GLY A 76 -11.96 -1.19 -4.76
CA GLY A 76 -11.87 -0.94 -3.32
C GLY A 76 -10.50 -1.33 -2.74
N GLU A 77 -9.92 -2.44 -3.19
CA GLU A 77 -8.57 -2.85 -2.78
C GLU A 77 -7.48 -1.93 -3.32
N LEU A 78 -7.62 -1.41 -4.55
CA LEU A 78 -6.72 -0.41 -5.10
C LEU A 78 -6.77 0.90 -4.30
N HIS A 79 -7.98 1.35 -3.93
CA HIS A 79 -8.15 2.50 -3.05
C HIS A 79 -7.49 2.24 -1.69
N MET A 80 -7.72 1.07 -1.08
CA MET A 80 -7.11 0.70 0.20
C MET A 80 -5.58 0.77 0.17
N VAL A 81 -4.96 0.23 -0.89
CA VAL A 81 -3.50 0.30 -1.08
C VAL A 81 -3.03 1.73 -1.27
N LEU A 82 -3.72 2.51 -2.12
CA LEU A 82 -3.40 3.92 -2.36
C LEU A 82 -3.46 4.72 -1.05
N SER A 83 -4.53 4.55 -0.29
CA SER A 83 -4.73 5.22 1.00
C SER A 83 -3.67 4.78 2.00
N ALA A 84 -3.32 3.49 2.08
CA ALA A 84 -2.28 3.02 2.98
C ALA A 84 -0.89 3.62 2.65
N LEU A 85 -0.53 3.65 1.36
CA LEU A 85 0.74 4.22 0.89
C LEU A 85 0.85 5.72 1.18
N THR A 86 -0.27 6.45 1.21
CA THR A 86 -0.27 7.90 1.48
C THR A 86 -0.48 8.22 2.96
N ALA A 87 -1.19 7.38 3.72
CA ALA A 87 -1.47 7.57 5.13
C ALA A 87 -0.31 7.13 6.03
N ALA A 88 0.36 6.00 5.73
CA ALA A 88 1.45 5.50 6.58
C ALA A 88 2.57 6.53 6.81
N PRO A 89 3.05 7.30 5.81
CA PRO A 89 4.05 8.35 6.05
C PRO A 89 3.59 9.44 7.03
N THR A 90 2.30 9.75 7.12
CA THR A 90 1.80 10.81 8.01
C THR A 90 2.00 10.48 9.49
N MET A 91 2.15 9.19 9.80
CA MET A 91 2.40 8.67 11.14
C MET A 91 3.84 8.85 11.61
N PHE A 92 4.73 9.30 10.73
CA PHE A 92 6.15 9.55 10.99
C PHE A 92 6.44 11.04 10.95
N THR A 93 5.65 11.80 11.69
CA THR A 93 5.82 13.25 11.87
C THR A 93 6.32 13.53 13.28
N GLY A 94 7.33 14.39 13.40
CA GLY A 94 7.86 14.84 14.68
C GLY A 94 6.95 15.87 15.35
N ARG A 95 7.30 16.29 16.57
CA ARG A 95 6.53 17.30 17.33
C ARG A 95 6.38 18.64 16.61
N GLU A 96 7.31 18.95 15.71
CA GLU A 96 7.32 20.17 14.90
C GLU A 96 6.65 19.99 13.52
N GLY A 97 6.04 18.83 13.25
CA GLY A 97 5.39 18.51 11.98
C GLY A 97 6.34 18.07 10.86
N ALA A 98 7.67 18.09 11.10
CA ALA A 98 8.65 17.60 10.15
C ALA A 98 8.54 16.08 9.96
N PHE A 99 8.72 15.61 8.73
CA PHE A 99 8.77 14.19 8.42
C PHE A 99 10.05 13.55 8.97
N LEU A 100 9.92 12.39 9.60
CA LEU A 100 11.00 11.63 10.20
C LEU A 100 11.42 10.49 9.25
N GLU A 101 12.27 10.79 8.28
CA GLU A 101 12.71 9.85 7.23
C GLU A 101 13.40 8.60 7.80
N GLU A 102 14.32 8.77 8.75
CA GLU A 102 15.07 7.65 9.31
C GLU A 102 14.16 6.66 10.08
N PRO A 103 13.28 7.10 11.00
CA PRO A 103 12.28 6.21 11.60
C PRO A 103 11.34 5.52 10.60
N PHE A 104 10.92 6.24 9.55
CA PHE A 104 10.10 5.67 8.48
C PHE A 104 10.85 4.56 7.75
N ASN A 105 12.10 4.83 7.35
CA ASN A 105 12.93 3.89 6.62
C ASN A 105 13.28 2.65 7.46
N ILE A 106 13.64 2.84 8.73
CA ILE A 106 13.92 1.74 9.65
C ILE A 106 12.69 0.87 9.85
N ARG A 107 11.50 1.47 10.02
CA ARG A 107 10.27 0.72 10.35
C ARG A 107 9.68 -0.01 9.15
N LEU A 108 9.66 0.63 7.98
CA LEU A 108 8.98 0.11 6.79
C LEU A 108 9.94 -0.44 5.73
N GLY A 109 11.24 -0.15 5.82
CA GLY A 109 12.25 -0.64 4.87
C GLY A 109 12.28 0.09 3.52
N PHE A 110 11.64 1.26 3.43
CA PHE A 110 11.54 2.07 2.21
C PHE A 110 11.76 3.55 2.52
N TYR A 111 12.26 4.31 1.55
CA TYR A 111 12.20 5.77 1.58
C TYR A 111 10.81 6.26 1.18
N ARG A 112 10.40 7.44 1.67
CA ARG A 112 9.09 8.02 1.39
C ARG A 112 8.78 8.12 -0.11
N GLU A 113 9.76 8.48 -0.93
CA GLU A 113 9.58 8.63 -2.37
C GLU A 113 9.19 7.32 -3.05
N ASN A 114 9.55 6.17 -2.47
CA ASN A 114 9.10 4.87 -2.97
C ASN A 114 7.59 4.70 -2.79
N PHE A 115 7.03 5.16 -1.66
CA PHE A 115 5.59 5.10 -1.39
C PHE A 115 4.83 6.06 -2.31
N ASP A 116 5.29 7.31 -2.38
CA ASP A 116 4.68 8.34 -3.23
C ASP A 116 4.68 7.92 -4.71
N ALA A 117 5.80 7.38 -5.21
CA ALA A 117 5.90 6.93 -6.58
C ALA A 117 5.05 5.68 -6.86
N LEU A 118 4.89 4.78 -5.88
CA LEU A 118 4.02 3.61 -6.02
C LEU A 118 2.53 4.00 -5.99
N ALA A 119 2.13 4.90 -5.11
CA ALA A 119 0.79 5.47 -5.06
C ALA A 119 0.42 6.12 -6.40
N CYS A 120 1.32 6.94 -6.95
CA CYS A 120 1.14 7.54 -8.27
C CYS A 120 1.01 6.47 -9.38
N ALA A 121 1.82 5.42 -9.33
CA ALA A 121 1.78 4.34 -10.31
C ALA A 121 0.47 3.55 -10.27
N VAL A 122 -0.09 3.31 -9.08
CA VAL A 122 -1.40 2.65 -8.91
C VAL A 122 -2.48 3.45 -9.61
N VAL A 123 -2.57 4.76 -9.34
CA VAL A 123 -3.60 5.63 -9.94
C VAL A 123 -3.47 5.68 -11.45
N ARG A 124 -2.24 5.90 -11.97
CA ARG A 124 -2.00 5.98 -13.42
C ARG A 124 -2.33 4.65 -14.10
N ALA A 125 -1.82 3.55 -13.58
CA ALA A 125 -2.06 2.24 -14.17
C ALA A 125 -3.54 1.86 -14.17
N ALA A 126 -4.29 2.20 -13.12
CA ALA A 126 -5.74 1.96 -13.08
C ALA A 126 -6.52 2.85 -14.06
N ALA A 127 -6.10 4.10 -14.26
CA ALA A 127 -6.72 5.02 -15.22
C ALA A 127 -6.45 4.65 -16.69
N GLU A 128 -5.32 3.98 -16.95
CA GLU A 128 -4.90 3.54 -18.29
C GLU A 128 -5.38 2.12 -18.67
N ALA A 129 -6.01 1.39 -17.75
CA ALA A 129 -6.32 -0.04 -17.85
C ALA A 129 -7.68 -0.41 -18.48
#